data_AF-A0A976QMX8-F1
#
_entry.id   AF-A0A976QMX8-F1
#
_cell.length_a   1.000
_cell.length_b   1.000
_cell.length_c   1.000
_cell.angle_alpha   90.00
_cell.angle_beta   90.00
_cell.angle_gamma   90.00
#
_symmetry.space_group_name_H-M   'P 1'
#
loop_
_entity.id
_entity.type
_entity.pdbx_description
1 polymer ?
#
loop_
_entity_poly.entity_id
_entity_poly.type
_entity_poly.pdbx_seq_one_letter_code
_entity_poly.pdbx_strand_id
1 'polypeptide(L)'
;PSTAVYCAHEYTEHNLQFAKSVEKNNLHLLERIRQARMTRAAGFPTIPSSIKLELATNPFLRSNSTEICQALNMQHADPIEIFTILRQMRNQF
;
A
#
# COMPACT_ATOMS: atom_id res chain seq x y z
N PRO A 1 -6.59 -11.95 9.41
CA PRO A 1 -5.41 -12.83 9.66
C PRO A 1 -4.38 -12.15 10.56
N SER A 2 -3.76 -12.87 11.48
CA SER A 2 -2.78 -12.34 12.46
C SER A 2 -1.32 -12.59 12.09
N THR A 3 -1.04 -13.23 10.95
CA THR A 3 0.32 -13.51 10.49
C THR A 3 1.14 -12.22 10.38
N ALA A 4 2.27 -12.18 11.08
CA ALA A 4 3.24 -11.08 11.02
C ALA A 4 4.05 -11.15 9.72
N VAL A 5 4.43 -9.99 9.18
CA VAL A 5 5.21 -9.88 7.94
C VAL A 5 6.56 -9.23 8.28
N TYR A 6 7.62 -10.02 8.16
CA TYR A 6 9.01 -9.58 8.32
C TYR A 6 9.68 -9.52 6.95
N CYS A 7 9.75 -8.32 6.36
CA CYS A 7 10.45 -8.11 5.10
C CYS A 7 11.90 -7.66 5.34
N ALA A 8 12.74 -7.74 4.30
CA ALA A 8 14.17 -7.46 4.41
C ALA A 8 14.55 -5.96 4.41
N HIS A 9 13.61 -5.06 4.06
CA HIS A 9 13.92 -3.65 3.81
C HIS A 9 12.88 -2.70 4.43
N GLU A 10 13.38 -1.60 5.01
CA GLU A 10 12.57 -0.53 5.61
C GLU A 10 12.08 0.46 4.54
N TYR A 11 11.18 -0.01 3.66
CA TYR A 11 10.59 0.80 2.58
C TYR A 11 9.18 1.29 2.86
N THR A 12 8.69 1.13 4.10
CA THR A 12 7.29 1.34 4.43
C THR A 12 6.81 2.76 4.09
N GLU A 13 7.51 3.82 4.49
CA GLU A 13 7.03 5.19 4.22
C GLU A 13 6.89 5.48 2.73
N HIS A 14 7.90 5.12 1.94
CA HIS A 14 7.91 5.35 0.50
C HIS A 14 6.85 4.50 -0.21
N ASN A 15 6.64 3.24 0.20
CA ASN A 15 5.56 2.40 -0.29
C ASN A 15 4.17 2.97 0.06
N LEU A 16 4.00 3.54 1.25
CA LEU A 16 2.73 4.14 1.64
C LEU A 16 2.48 5.47 0.92
N GLN A 17 3.51 6.25 0.57
CA GLN A 17 3.33 7.42 -0.30
C GLN A 17 2.86 7.02 -1.70
N PHE A 18 3.43 5.95 -2.27
CA PHE A 18 2.93 5.40 -3.53
C PHE A 18 1.48 4.92 -3.40
N ALA A 19 1.16 4.15 -2.35
CA ALA A 19 -0.21 3.69 -2.11
C ALA A 19 -1.20 4.87 -2.05
N LYS A 20 -0.81 5.98 -1.40
CA LYS A 20 -1.66 7.17 -1.30
C LYS A 20 -1.90 7.85 -2.64
N SER A 21 -1.00 7.73 -3.61
CA SER A 21 -1.20 8.36 -4.93
C SER A 21 -2.32 7.68 -5.72
N VAL A 22 -2.55 6.39 -5.48
CA VAL A 22 -3.55 5.55 -6.18
C VAL A 22 -4.81 5.23 -5.36
N GLU A 23 -4.80 5.42 -4.03
CA GLU A 23 -5.93 5.15 -3.14
C GLU A 23 -6.04 6.24 -2.04
N LYS A 24 -6.42 7.46 -2.43
CA LYS A 24 -6.35 8.68 -1.61
C LYS A 24 -7.31 8.71 -0.42
N ASN A 25 -8.44 8.00 -0.52
CA ASN A 25 -9.54 8.04 0.44
C ASN A 25 -9.55 6.83 1.38
N ASN A 26 -8.60 5.91 1.25
CA ASN A 26 -8.49 4.76 2.14
C ASN A 26 -8.04 5.20 3.56
N LEU A 27 -8.99 5.25 4.48
CA LEU A 27 -8.77 5.67 5.87
C LEU A 27 -7.74 4.80 6.60
N HIS A 28 -7.71 3.48 6.34
CA HIS A 28 -6.70 2.60 6.93
C HIS A 28 -5.29 2.93 6.45
N LEU A 29 -5.14 3.28 5.17
CA LEU A 29 -3.88 3.71 4.60
C LEU A 29 -3.43 5.06 5.17
N LEU A 30 -4.35 6.03 5.28
CA LEU A 30 -4.05 7.34 5.84
C LEU A 30 -3.57 7.25 7.30
N GLU A 31 -4.22 6.42 8.12
CA GLU A 31 -3.78 6.17 9.49
C GLU A 31 -2.43 5.44 9.53
N ARG A 32 -2.22 4.43 8.67
CA ARG A 32 -0.92 3.74 8.58
C ARG A 32 0.22 4.68 8.19
N ILE A 33 -0.01 5.65 7.31
CA ILE A 33 0.97 6.68 6.95
C ILE A 33 1.34 7.52 8.17
N ARG A 34 0.35 7.97 8.93
CA ARG A 34 0.57 8.77 10.14
C ARG A 34 1.40 8.00 11.16
N GLN A 35 1.05 6.74 11.41
CA GLN A 35 1.76 5.86 12.33
C GLN A 35 3.19 5.59 11.87
N ALA A 36 3.40 5.23 10.61
CA ALA A 36 4.73 4.97 10.06
C ALA A 36 5.64 6.21 10.22
N ARG A 37 5.13 7.40 9.91
CA ARG A 37 5.88 8.67 10.09
C ARG A 37 6.28 8.91 11.52
N MET A 38 5.37 8.71 12.48
CA MET A 38 5.68 8.86 13.89
C MET A 38 6.73 7.85 14.36
N THR A 39 6.57 6.58 13.98
CA THR A 39 7.51 5.50 14.32
C THR A 39 8.91 5.76 13.77
N ARG A 40 9.01 6.17 12.50
CA ARG A 40 10.29 6.49 11.86
C ARG A 40 10.92 7.75 12.44
N ALA A 41 10.14 8.79 12.72
CA ALA A 41 10.63 10.01 13.37
C ALA A 41 11.19 9.73 14.77
N ALA A 42 10.65 8.72 15.47
CA ALA A 42 11.16 8.23 16.76
C ALA A 42 12.36 7.26 16.63
N GLY A 43 12.86 7.01 15.42
CA GLY A 43 14.02 6.14 15.17
C GLY A 43 13.72 4.64 15.17
N PHE A 44 12.45 4.24 15.26
CA PHE A 44 12.06 2.82 15.31
C PHE A 44 11.77 2.25 13.91
N PRO A 45 11.96 0.93 13.70
CA PRO A 45 11.52 0.27 12.48
C PRO A 45 10.00 0.16 12.43
N THR A 46 9.45 0.05 11.22
CA THR A 46 8.01 -0.20 11.01
C THR A 46 7.69 -1.68 10.77
N ILE A 47 8.71 -2.53 10.84
CA ILE A 47 8.66 -3.98 10.68
C ILE A 47 8.67 -4.61 12.09
N PRO A 48 7.85 -5.66 12.35
CA PRO A 48 6.94 -6.31 11.42
C PRO A 48 5.65 -5.54 11.16
N SER A 49 5.04 -5.79 10.00
CA SER A 49 3.62 -5.51 9.76
C SER A 49 2.77 -6.77 9.98
N SER A 50 1.52 -6.80 9.49
CA SER A 50 0.68 -8.01 9.50
C SER A 50 -0.09 -8.16 8.19
N ILE A 51 -0.45 -9.40 7.83
CA ILE A 51 -1.27 -9.66 6.63
C ILE A 51 -2.60 -8.90 6.68
N LYS A 52 -3.23 -8.75 7.85
CA LYS A 52 -4.44 -7.90 8.00
C LYS A 52 -4.16 -6.46 7.59
N LEU A 53 -3.03 -5.90 8.01
CA LEU A 53 -2.65 -4.53 7.68
C LEU A 53 -2.29 -4.38 6.19
N GLU A 54 -1.57 -5.35 5.62
CA GLU A 54 -1.21 -5.35 4.21
C GLU A 54 -2.46 -5.42 3.31
N LEU A 55 -3.40 -6.33 3.57
CA LEU A 55 -4.67 -6.40 2.82
C LEU A 55 -5.50 -5.10 2.90
N ALA A 56 -5.37 -4.36 3.99
CA ALA A 56 -6.10 -3.11 4.19
C ALA A 56 -5.44 -1.90 3.50
N THR A 57 -4.15 -1.95 3.17
CA THR A 57 -3.37 -0.74 2.81
C THR A 57 -2.39 -0.89 1.67
N ASN A 58 -2.04 -2.13 1.28
CA ASN A 58 -1.06 -2.39 0.23
C ASN A 58 -1.75 -2.45 -1.13
N PRO A 59 -1.45 -1.54 -2.08
CA PRO A 59 -2.15 -1.47 -3.36
C PRO A 59 -1.98 -2.74 -4.19
N PHE A 60 -0.86 -3.45 -4.03
CA PHE A 60 -0.60 -4.71 -4.75
C PHE A 60 -1.48 -5.87 -4.28
N LEU A 61 -1.96 -5.84 -3.04
CA LEU A 61 -2.91 -6.83 -2.50
C LEU A 61 -4.37 -6.36 -2.63
N ARG A 62 -4.57 -5.20 -3.27
CA ARG A 62 -5.86 -4.52 -3.41
C ARG A 62 -6.13 -4.18 -4.88
N SER A 63 -5.58 -4.96 -5.82
CA SER A 63 -5.79 -4.74 -7.26
C SER A 63 -7.24 -4.91 -7.72
N ASN A 64 -8.12 -5.39 -6.86
CA ASN A 64 -9.58 -5.43 -7.04
C ASN A 64 -10.33 -4.28 -6.31
N SER A 65 -9.62 -3.32 -5.71
CA SER A 65 -10.24 -2.17 -5.03
C SER A 65 -10.92 -1.27 -6.05
N THR A 66 -12.21 -1.00 -5.86
CA THR A 66 -12.97 -0.08 -6.71
C THR A 66 -12.32 1.30 -6.80
N GLU A 67 -11.75 1.80 -5.70
CA GLU A 67 -11.07 3.10 -5.69
C GLU A 67 -9.81 3.08 -6.57
N ILE A 68 -8.99 2.03 -6.47
CA ILE A 68 -7.78 1.89 -7.30
C ILE A 68 -8.18 1.74 -8.78
N CYS A 69 -9.17 0.91 -9.10
CA CYS A 69 -9.63 0.75 -10.46
C CYS A 69 -10.20 2.05 -11.03
N GLN A 70 -10.89 2.86 -10.23
CA GLN A 70 -11.35 4.19 -10.63
C GLN A 70 -10.19 5.18 -10.82
N ALA A 71 -9.22 5.19 -9.91
CA ALA A 71 -8.04 6.07 -10.00
C ALA A 71 -7.21 5.81 -11.27
N LEU A 72 -7.23 4.58 -11.78
CA LEU A 72 -6.55 4.17 -13.01
C LEU A 72 -7.45 4.23 -14.26
N ASN A 73 -8.75 4.56 -14.13
CA ASN A 73 -9.75 4.47 -15.22
C ASN A 73 -9.87 3.07 -15.83
N MET A 74 -9.84 2.03 -14.99
CA MET A 74 -9.83 0.62 -15.37
C MET A 74 -10.85 -0.20 -14.58
N GLN A 75 -12.10 0.28 -14.44
CA GLN A 75 -13.11 -0.38 -13.60
C GLN A 75 -13.48 -1.81 -14.03
N HIS A 76 -13.21 -2.17 -15.29
CA HIS A 76 -13.55 -3.48 -15.87
C HIS A 76 -12.33 -4.34 -16.20
N ALA A 77 -11.13 -3.90 -15.82
CA ALA A 77 -9.90 -4.64 -16.09
C ALA A 77 -9.73 -5.81 -15.11
N ASP A 78 -9.00 -6.83 -15.55
CA ASP A 78 -8.62 -7.95 -14.70
C ASP A 78 -7.66 -7.50 -13.58
N PRO A 79 -7.75 -8.05 -12.35
CA PRO A 79 -6.82 -7.70 -11.26
C PRO A 79 -5.34 -7.88 -11.60
N ILE A 80 -4.97 -8.78 -12.53
CA ILE A 80 -3.60 -8.94 -13.02
C ILE A 80 -3.15 -7.72 -13.83
N GLU A 81 -4.03 -7.16 -14.67
CA GLU A 81 -3.74 -5.94 -15.43
C GLU A 81 -3.52 -4.75 -14.50
N ILE A 82 -4.41 -4.58 -13.52
CA ILE A 82 -4.29 -3.54 -12.48
C ILE A 82 -2.96 -3.70 -11.71
N PHE A 83 -2.64 -4.93 -11.26
CA PHE A 83 -1.38 -5.20 -10.57
C PHE A 83 -0.16 -4.83 -11.43
N THR A 84 -0.19 -5.19 -12.71
CA THR A 84 0.90 -4.92 -13.66
C THR A 84 1.16 -3.43 -13.80
N ILE A 85 0.10 -2.63 -13.97
CA ILE A 85 0.21 -1.18 -14.09
C ILE A 85 0.67 -0.56 -12.77
N LEU A 86 0.13 -0.98 -11.63
CA LEU A 86 0.61 -0.53 -10.32
C LEU A 86 2.12 -0.79 -10.16
N ARG A 87 2.62 -1.94 -10.62
CA ARG A 87 4.05 -2.27 -10.55
C ARG A 87 4.89 -1.37 -11.45
N GLN A 88 4.41 -1.08 -12.66
CA GLN A 88 5.07 -0.15 -13.58
C GLN A 88 5.12 1.27 -13.01
N MET A 89 3.99 1.78 -12.51
CA MET A 89 3.92 3.08 -11.86
C MET A 89 4.87 3.16 -10.66
N ARG A 90 4.91 2.10 -9.84
CA ARG A 90 5.80 2.05 -8.67
C ARG A 90 7.28 2.10 -9.04
N ASN A 91 7.66 1.53 -10.18
CA ASN A 91 9.04 1.55 -10.67
C ASN A 91 9.51 2.97 -11.05
N GLN A 92 8.56 3.86 -11.37
CA GLN A 92 8.83 5.24 -11.80
C GLN A 92 8.53 6.28 -10.71
N PHE A 93 8.10 5.84 -9.52
CA PHE A 93 7.70 6.68 -8.39
C PHE A 93 8.82 6.77 -7.34
#